data_AF-Z4WVC7-F1
#
_entry.id   AF-Z4WVC7-F1
#
_cell.length_a   1.000
_cell.length_b   1.000
_cell.length_c   1.000
_cell.angle_alpha   90.00
_cell.angle_beta   90.00
_cell.angle_gamma   90.00
#
_symmetry.space_group_name_H-M   'P 1'
#
loop_
_entity.id
_entity.type
_entity.pdbx_description
1 polymer ?
#
loop_
_entity_poly.entity_id
_entity_poly.type
_entity_poly.pdbx_seq_one_letter_code
_entity_poly.pdbx_strand_id
1 'polypeptide(L)'
;MKTKLTWALLLTMALTLASCGSKSKDEPKPTPPTPPNGIGTVDNNDADGKKALAAPIYFRIPNGKAFKLQVKGSKDLKLIGASATAKKDIYTSGIAGIVGVEGTLETLDLMANGITEFKIAKATTSLKKLTLLTADGGGQAVSSIDLTNAPELTYLWLAGHVLETLDLTKQTKLVELGLGSFGAGDPFNGKERSSNYKKVSLATNNVIERIVTRTPLRVSTLDLDNLPKLRFFLAQSPQLEKASFAKSNNLEVVYMSRFTAGQPVELTLENKPNLKDISLIDVVIPKVKLHNLPALSSQSNISGIKATKSADFAGIPSSMLPSILDKFSPQTVETLTLSGSDVTKLDVSAFAALTNLNLKGTGLSETELINTIKQLKQASGKLFIESSRNTTGVQKALTDKGWTAETN
;
A
#
# COMPACT_ATOMS: atom_id res chain seq x y z
N MET A 1 7.44 -15.13 -22.04
CA MET A 1 8.58 -14.56 -21.29
C MET A 1 8.07 -14.07 -19.94
N LYS A 2 8.38 -14.78 -18.86
CA LYS A 2 8.00 -14.41 -17.49
C LYS A 2 9.16 -13.63 -16.88
N THR A 3 9.03 -12.31 -16.75
CA THR A 3 9.99 -11.49 -15.98
C THR A 3 9.84 -11.85 -14.51
N LYS A 4 10.83 -12.54 -13.96
CA LYS A 4 10.99 -12.74 -12.53
C LYS A 4 11.23 -11.36 -11.91
N LEU A 5 10.23 -10.82 -11.19
CA LEU A 5 10.46 -9.70 -10.27
C LEU A 5 11.31 -10.24 -9.10
N THR A 6 12.62 -10.00 -9.15
CA THR A 6 13.51 -10.24 -8.02
C THR A 6 13.32 -9.11 -7.02
N TRP A 7 12.52 -9.35 -5.98
CA TRP A 7 12.48 -8.50 -4.79
C TRP A 7 13.73 -8.82 -3.96
N ALA A 8 14.77 -8.00 -4.10
CA ALA A 8 15.94 -8.08 -3.25
C ALA A 8 15.71 -7.26 -1.96
N LEU A 9 15.73 -7.97 -0.83
CA LEU A 9 15.98 -7.58 0.57
C LEU A 9 15.70 -6.13 1.02
N LEU A 10 14.90 -6.00 2.08
CA LEU A 10 15.04 -4.92 3.05
C LEU A 10 15.04 -5.49 4.49
N LEU A 11 16.06 -5.04 5.22
CA LEU A 11 16.57 -5.48 6.52
C LEU A 11 15.51 -5.77 7.60
N THR A 12 15.62 -6.96 8.21
CA THR A 12 15.23 -7.18 9.60
C THR A 12 16.27 -6.52 10.52
N MET A 13 15.96 -5.35 11.08
CA MET A 13 16.72 -4.83 12.23
C MET A 13 16.37 -5.68 13.46
N ALA A 14 17.24 -6.65 13.77
CA ALA A 14 17.27 -7.26 15.09
C ALA A 14 17.93 -6.27 16.06
N LEU A 15 17.18 -5.80 17.05
CA LEU A 15 17.72 -5.07 18.20
C LEU A 15 18.70 -5.98 18.96
N THR A 16 20.00 -5.75 18.79
CA THR A 16 21.02 -6.29 19.68
C THR A 16 21.27 -5.29 20.81
N LEU A 17 20.71 -5.55 21.99
CA LEU A 17 21.13 -4.89 23.22
C LEU A 17 22.54 -5.40 23.56
N ALA A 18 23.52 -4.50 23.49
CA ALA A 18 24.83 -4.72 24.07
C ALA A 18 24.72 -4.62 25.60
N SER A 19 25.06 -5.71 26.28
CA SER A 19 25.35 -5.71 27.72
C SER A 19 26.68 -6.41 27.92
N CYS A 20 27.72 -5.64 28.26
CA CYS A 20 28.96 -6.15 28.81
C CYS A 20 28.71 -6.72 30.21
N GLY A 21 29.29 -7.88 30.52
CA GLY A 21 29.31 -8.46 31.86
C GLY A 21 29.60 -9.95 31.85
N SER A 22 30.81 -10.34 32.24
CA SER A 22 31.32 -11.71 32.23
C SER A 22 30.84 -12.58 33.40
N LYS A 23 30.44 -13.82 33.05
CA LYS A 23 30.48 -15.10 33.82
C LYS A 23 29.71 -15.21 35.17
N SER A 24 28.68 -16.07 35.22
CA SER A 24 28.79 -17.44 35.78
C SER A 24 27.48 -18.25 35.72
N LYS A 25 27.61 -19.53 35.33
CA LYS A 25 26.85 -20.74 35.70
C LYS A 25 25.38 -20.92 35.28
N ASP A 26 25.13 -22.14 34.82
CA ASP A 26 23.91 -22.73 34.29
C ASP A 26 22.68 -22.56 35.20
N GLU A 27 21.70 -21.81 34.73
CA GLU A 27 20.29 -22.06 35.01
C GLU A 27 19.55 -22.13 33.66
N PRO A 28 18.81 -23.20 33.34
CA PRO A 28 17.95 -23.21 32.17
C PRO A 28 16.86 -22.15 32.40
N LYS A 29 17.01 -21.00 31.76
CA LYS A 29 15.97 -19.98 31.67
C LYS A 29 14.71 -20.69 31.16
N PRO A 30 13.56 -20.63 31.86
CA PRO A 30 12.34 -21.26 31.38
C PRO A 30 12.02 -20.64 30.03
N THR A 31 12.14 -21.43 28.96
CA THR A 31 11.58 -21.08 27.67
C THR A 31 10.09 -20.87 27.91
N PRO A 32 9.51 -19.70 27.58
CA PRO A 32 8.08 -19.53 27.61
C PRO A 32 7.48 -20.71 26.83
N PRO A 33 6.48 -21.42 27.39
CA PRO A 33 5.94 -22.59 26.71
C PRO A 33 5.54 -22.17 25.31
N THR A 34 6.17 -22.78 24.29
CA THR A 34 5.82 -22.54 22.90
C THR A 34 4.33 -22.85 22.76
N PRO A 35 3.49 -21.88 22.38
CA PRO A 35 2.08 -22.11 22.23
C PRO A 35 1.89 -23.24 21.21
N PRO A 36 1.06 -24.26 21.51
CA PRO A 36 0.77 -25.35 20.59
C PRO A 36 0.27 -24.85 19.24
N ASN A 37 0.65 -25.62 18.22
CA ASN A 37 0.29 -25.38 16.84
C ASN A 37 -0.83 -26.35 16.46
N GLY A 38 -2.09 -25.94 16.55
CA GLY A 38 -3.22 -26.70 16.00
C GLY A 38 -4.46 -26.80 16.89
N ILE A 39 -5.49 -27.44 16.34
CA ILE A 39 -6.74 -27.76 17.03
C ILE A 39 -6.55 -29.06 17.79
N GLY A 40 -6.82 -29.05 19.10
CA GLY A 40 -6.72 -30.24 19.95
C GLY A 40 -7.95 -31.14 19.88
N THR A 41 -9.14 -30.55 19.75
CA THR A 41 -10.41 -31.30 19.69
C THR A 41 -11.34 -30.74 18.63
N VAL A 42 -12.03 -31.62 17.90
CA VAL A 42 -13.04 -31.25 16.90
C VAL A 42 -14.36 -31.93 17.29
N ASP A 43 -15.44 -31.16 17.36
CA ASP A 43 -16.75 -31.59 17.83
C ASP A 43 -17.83 -31.20 16.82
N ASN A 44 -18.51 -32.20 16.27
CA ASN A 44 -19.62 -32.01 15.33
C ASN A 44 -21.01 -32.13 16.01
N ASN A 45 -21.07 -32.28 17.34
CA ASN A 45 -22.32 -32.43 18.08
C ASN A 45 -22.96 -31.08 18.40
N ASP A 46 -23.29 -30.34 17.34
CA ASP A 46 -23.90 -29.00 17.39
C ASP A 46 -24.88 -28.78 16.23
N ALA A 47 -25.87 -29.67 16.14
CA ALA A 47 -26.81 -29.70 15.00
C ALA A 47 -27.64 -28.41 14.86
N ASP A 48 -27.88 -27.67 15.95
CA ASP A 48 -28.61 -26.40 15.96
C ASP A 48 -27.68 -25.16 15.93
N GLY A 49 -26.36 -25.37 15.93
CA GLY A 49 -25.34 -24.31 15.86
C GLY A 49 -25.20 -23.44 17.11
N LYS A 50 -25.91 -23.75 18.20
CA LYS A 50 -25.93 -22.89 19.38
C LYS A 50 -24.59 -22.86 20.11
N LYS A 51 -23.88 -23.99 20.16
CA LYS A 51 -22.56 -24.02 20.82
C LYS A 51 -21.53 -23.25 19.99
N ALA A 52 -21.54 -23.41 18.67
CA ALA A 52 -20.65 -22.68 17.77
C ALA A 52 -20.87 -21.16 17.87
N LEU A 53 -22.12 -20.69 17.94
CA LEU A 53 -22.44 -19.26 18.13
C LEU A 53 -22.00 -18.71 19.49
N ALA A 54 -21.91 -19.55 20.52
CA ALA A 54 -21.43 -19.17 21.85
C ALA A 54 -19.90 -19.13 21.96
N ALA A 55 -19.18 -19.64 20.95
CA ALA A 55 -17.72 -19.67 20.94
C ALA A 55 -17.12 -18.23 20.86
N PRO A 56 -15.90 -18.01 21.39
CA PRO A 56 -15.20 -16.73 21.29
C PRO A 56 -15.06 -16.19 19.87
N ILE A 57 -14.86 -17.07 18.90
CA ILE A 57 -14.81 -16.75 17.47
C ILE A 57 -15.76 -17.71 16.77
N TYR A 58 -16.56 -17.20 15.83
CA TYR A 58 -17.33 -18.06 14.94
C TYR A 58 -17.37 -17.52 13.52
N PHE A 59 -17.70 -18.40 12.58
CA PHE A 59 -18.01 -18.02 11.22
C PHE A 59 -19.13 -18.89 10.64
N ARG A 60 -19.88 -18.33 9.71
CA ARG A 60 -20.91 -19.03 8.95
C ARG A 60 -20.37 -19.47 7.61
N ILE A 61 -20.61 -20.72 7.25
CA ILE A 61 -20.17 -21.35 6.01
C ILE A 61 -21.17 -22.46 5.64
N PRO A 62 -21.53 -22.67 4.37
CA PRO A 62 -22.52 -23.69 4.00
C PRO A 62 -22.16 -25.08 4.52
N ASN A 63 -23.18 -25.88 4.86
CA ASN A 63 -23.03 -27.25 5.37
C ASN A 63 -22.11 -28.10 4.46
N GLY A 64 -21.23 -28.89 5.08
CA GLY A 64 -20.33 -29.83 4.41
C GLY A 64 -19.20 -29.18 3.62
N LYS A 65 -19.07 -27.84 3.65
CA LYS A 65 -17.99 -27.16 2.94
C LYS A 65 -16.67 -27.34 3.67
N ALA A 66 -15.65 -27.65 2.88
CA ALA A 66 -14.29 -27.75 3.37
C ALA A 66 -13.69 -26.36 3.61
N PHE A 67 -12.92 -26.23 4.68
CA PHE A 67 -12.12 -25.05 4.98
C PHE A 67 -10.77 -25.46 5.56
N LYS A 68 -9.76 -24.62 5.33
CA LYS A 68 -8.46 -24.74 5.97
C LYS A 68 -8.39 -23.81 7.16
N LEU A 69 -8.00 -24.33 8.33
CA LEU A 69 -7.84 -23.56 9.55
C LEU A 69 -6.51 -23.91 10.21
N GLN A 70 -5.64 -22.91 10.36
CA GLN A 70 -4.39 -23.01 11.10
C GLN A 70 -4.43 -22.02 12.26
N VAL A 71 -4.00 -22.45 13.43
CA VAL A 71 -4.10 -21.68 14.67
C VAL A 71 -2.85 -21.85 15.51
N LYS A 72 -2.54 -20.82 16.28
CA LYS A 72 -1.55 -20.84 17.36
C LYS A 72 -2.20 -20.25 18.60
N GLY A 73 -2.08 -20.92 19.74
CA GLY A 73 -2.78 -20.51 20.96
C GLY A 73 -2.57 -21.49 22.11
N SER A 74 -3.55 -21.64 22.98
CA SER A 74 -3.55 -22.59 24.11
C SER A 74 -3.60 -24.06 23.67
N LYS A 75 -3.27 -25.00 24.57
CA LYS A 75 -3.32 -26.47 24.30
C LYS A 75 -4.72 -27.03 24.07
N ASP A 76 -5.73 -26.33 24.57
CA ASP A 76 -7.11 -26.82 24.59
C ASP A 76 -7.98 -26.18 23.50
N LEU A 77 -7.38 -25.79 22.37
CA LEU A 77 -8.15 -25.21 21.25
C LEU A 77 -9.14 -26.25 20.72
N LYS A 78 -10.42 -25.86 20.70
CA LYS A 78 -11.52 -26.73 20.26
C LYS A 78 -12.28 -26.10 19.10
N LEU A 79 -12.61 -26.94 18.11
CA LEU A 79 -13.42 -26.57 16.96
C LEU A 79 -14.81 -27.18 17.12
N ILE A 80 -15.85 -26.35 17.10
CA ILE A 80 -17.26 -26.73 17.28
C ILE A 80 -18.00 -26.60 15.96
N GLY A 81 -18.93 -27.52 15.68
CA GLY A 81 -19.76 -27.48 14.48
C GLY A 81 -18.97 -27.86 13.22
N ALA A 82 -17.93 -28.69 13.36
CA ALA A 82 -17.11 -29.15 12.25
C ALA A 82 -16.65 -30.60 12.46
N SER A 83 -16.15 -31.21 11.38
CA SER A 83 -15.51 -32.53 11.40
C SER A 83 -14.09 -32.45 10.86
N ALA A 84 -13.17 -33.23 11.43
CA ALA A 84 -11.82 -33.38 10.90
C ALA A 84 -11.85 -34.16 9.57
N THR A 85 -10.89 -33.86 8.69
CA THR A 85 -10.65 -34.67 7.49
C THR A 85 -9.32 -35.41 7.60
N ALA A 86 -9.05 -36.33 6.66
CA ALA A 86 -7.75 -36.99 6.55
C ALA A 86 -6.60 -36.03 6.21
N LYS A 87 -6.90 -34.81 5.72
CA LYS A 87 -5.89 -33.80 5.40
C LYS A 87 -5.68 -32.89 6.60
N LYS A 88 -4.41 -32.75 7.00
CA LYS A 88 -4.00 -31.83 8.07
C LYS A 88 -4.56 -30.42 7.85
N ASP A 89 -5.07 -29.82 8.93
CA ASP A 89 -5.64 -28.47 8.98
C ASP A 89 -6.86 -28.25 8.07
N ILE A 90 -7.41 -29.31 7.47
CA ILE A 90 -8.63 -29.25 6.65
C ILE A 90 -9.78 -29.89 7.42
N TYR A 91 -10.88 -29.15 7.51
CA TYR A 91 -12.10 -29.52 8.22
C TYR A 91 -13.30 -29.33 7.29
N THR A 92 -14.42 -29.96 7.63
CA THR A 92 -15.72 -29.72 6.97
C THR A 92 -16.71 -29.17 7.98
N SER A 93 -17.52 -28.19 7.57
CA SER A 93 -18.59 -27.66 8.41
C SER A 93 -19.69 -28.70 8.66
N GLY A 94 -20.27 -28.65 9.85
CA GLY A 94 -21.41 -29.46 10.24
C GLY A 94 -22.74 -28.93 9.70
N ILE A 95 -23.83 -29.62 10.06
CA ILE A 95 -25.15 -29.42 9.46
C ILE A 95 -25.68 -27.99 9.65
N ALA A 96 -25.34 -27.37 10.78
CA ALA A 96 -25.78 -26.02 11.13
C ALA A 96 -25.16 -24.95 10.23
N GLY A 97 -24.04 -25.24 9.55
CA GLY A 97 -23.32 -24.27 8.75
C GLY A 97 -22.68 -23.14 9.58
N ILE A 98 -22.34 -23.43 10.84
CA ILE A 98 -21.67 -22.51 11.77
C ILE A 98 -20.52 -23.27 12.40
N VAL A 99 -19.35 -22.64 12.42
CA VAL A 99 -18.16 -23.20 13.04
C VAL A 99 -17.68 -22.24 14.13
N GLY A 100 -17.49 -22.76 15.34
CA GLY A 100 -16.98 -22.02 16.49
C GLY A 100 -15.56 -22.45 16.83
N VAL A 101 -14.71 -21.50 17.21
CA VAL A 101 -13.36 -21.76 17.72
C VAL A 101 -13.29 -21.34 19.18
N GLU A 102 -13.06 -22.31 20.06
CA GLU A 102 -12.88 -22.13 21.50
C GLU A 102 -11.42 -22.14 21.90
N GLY A 103 -11.12 -21.45 23.00
CA GLY A 103 -9.79 -21.29 23.58
C GLY A 103 -9.12 -19.97 23.22
N THR A 104 -7.91 -19.78 23.75
CA THR A 104 -7.16 -18.53 23.63
C THR A 104 -6.22 -18.60 22.43
N LEU A 105 -6.40 -17.69 21.46
CA LEU A 105 -5.64 -17.66 20.21
C LEU A 105 -4.66 -16.50 20.16
N GLU A 106 -3.46 -16.76 19.66
CA GLU A 106 -2.48 -15.74 19.24
C GLU A 106 -2.58 -15.45 17.74
N THR A 107 -2.80 -16.50 16.94
CA THR A 107 -2.95 -16.41 15.48
C THR A 107 -4.11 -17.26 14.99
N LEU A 108 -4.82 -16.77 13.98
CA LEU A 108 -5.87 -17.50 13.27
C LEU A 108 -5.72 -17.27 11.77
N ASP A 109 -5.47 -18.34 11.02
CA ASP A 109 -5.44 -18.34 9.57
C ASP A 109 -6.57 -19.23 9.03
N LEU A 110 -7.59 -18.59 8.47
CA LEU A 110 -8.77 -19.23 7.91
C LEU A 110 -8.81 -19.01 6.39
N MET A 111 -8.85 -20.11 5.64
CA MET A 111 -9.03 -20.09 4.19
C MET A 111 -10.22 -20.95 3.78
N ALA A 112 -11.26 -20.31 3.25
CA ALA A 112 -12.48 -20.99 2.83
C ALA A 112 -13.25 -20.19 1.78
N ASN A 113 -14.01 -20.87 0.94
CA ASN A 113 -15.03 -20.23 0.10
C ASN A 113 -16.39 -20.28 0.80
N GLY A 114 -17.25 -19.32 0.49
CA GLY A 114 -18.63 -19.30 0.98
C GLY A 114 -18.78 -18.89 2.44
N ILE A 115 -17.76 -18.31 3.08
CA ILE A 115 -17.96 -17.65 4.37
C ILE A 115 -18.93 -16.48 4.16
N THR A 116 -20.02 -16.45 4.91
CA THR A 116 -21.03 -15.38 4.82
C THR A 116 -20.98 -14.42 6.01
N GLU A 117 -20.35 -14.82 7.12
CA GLU A 117 -20.15 -14.01 8.32
C GLU A 117 -18.89 -14.52 9.03
N PHE A 118 -18.08 -13.59 9.55
CA PHE A 118 -17.00 -13.88 10.50
C PHE A 118 -17.09 -12.93 11.70
N LYS A 119 -16.98 -13.45 12.92
CA LYS A 119 -17.10 -12.65 14.13
C LYS A 119 -16.16 -13.07 15.24
N ILE A 120 -15.47 -12.09 15.83
CA ILE A 120 -14.86 -12.21 17.16
C ILE A 120 -15.95 -11.85 18.17
N ALA A 121 -16.65 -12.86 18.70
CA ALA A 121 -17.83 -12.67 19.53
C ALA A 121 -17.50 -12.27 20.98
N LYS A 122 -16.32 -12.66 21.49
CA LYS A 122 -15.86 -12.34 22.84
C LYS A 122 -14.51 -11.62 22.81
N ALA A 123 -14.32 -10.68 23.74
CA ALA A 123 -13.08 -9.92 23.86
C ALA A 123 -11.86 -10.83 23.98
N THR A 124 -10.82 -10.53 23.20
CA THR A 124 -9.53 -11.23 23.25
C THR A 124 -8.38 -10.23 23.26
N THR A 125 -7.41 -10.49 24.14
CA THR A 125 -6.17 -9.71 24.26
C THR A 125 -4.96 -10.44 23.69
N SER A 126 -5.10 -11.72 23.38
CA SER A 126 -4.02 -12.57 22.88
C SER A 126 -3.93 -12.56 21.35
N LEU A 127 -5.03 -12.36 20.63
CA LEU A 127 -5.06 -12.48 19.17
C LEU A 127 -4.31 -11.31 18.53
N LYS A 128 -3.14 -11.59 17.95
CA LYS A 128 -2.27 -10.59 17.29
C LYS A 128 -2.31 -10.66 15.77
N LYS A 129 -2.58 -11.85 15.21
CA LYS A 129 -2.61 -12.06 13.75
C LYS A 129 -3.88 -12.73 13.31
N LEU A 130 -4.55 -12.13 12.33
CA LEU A 130 -5.73 -12.69 11.69
C LEU A 130 -5.57 -12.68 10.17
N THR A 131 -5.74 -13.85 9.56
CA THR A 131 -5.80 -14.03 8.11
C THR A 131 -7.13 -14.67 7.76
N LEU A 132 -7.90 -14.02 6.89
CA LEU A 132 -9.17 -14.52 6.37
C LEU A 132 -9.16 -14.43 4.84
N LEU A 133 -9.03 -15.59 4.19
CA LEU A 133 -8.82 -15.68 2.75
C LEU A 133 -9.89 -16.54 2.08
N THR A 134 -10.27 -16.20 0.85
CA THR A 134 -10.95 -17.17 -0.01
C THR A 134 -9.98 -18.27 -0.46
N ALA A 135 -10.47 -19.47 -0.77
CA ALA A 135 -9.63 -20.48 -1.42
C ALA A 135 -9.40 -20.12 -2.91
N ASP A 136 -10.41 -19.51 -3.54
CA ASP A 136 -10.38 -19.08 -4.94
C ASP A 136 -9.96 -17.61 -5.12
N GLY A 137 -9.98 -17.13 -6.37
CA GLY A 137 -9.47 -15.81 -6.81
C GLY A 137 -10.21 -14.57 -6.28
N GLY A 138 -11.20 -14.73 -5.40
CA GLY A 138 -11.91 -13.67 -4.69
C GLY A 138 -13.31 -13.36 -5.20
N GLY A 139 -13.88 -12.24 -4.76
CA GLY A 139 -15.23 -11.79 -5.13
C GLY A 139 -16.38 -12.44 -4.35
N GLN A 140 -16.12 -13.01 -3.17
CA GLN A 140 -17.15 -13.67 -2.36
C GLN A 140 -17.84 -12.66 -1.44
N ALA A 141 -19.17 -12.59 -1.50
CA ALA A 141 -19.94 -11.70 -0.64
C ALA A 141 -19.92 -12.19 0.81
N VAL A 142 -19.58 -11.28 1.72
CA VAL A 142 -19.65 -11.50 3.17
C VAL A 142 -20.58 -10.43 3.74
N SER A 143 -21.52 -10.83 4.59
CA SER A 143 -22.46 -9.89 5.21
C SER A 143 -21.78 -9.04 6.29
N SER A 144 -20.87 -9.64 7.06
CA SER A 144 -20.09 -8.93 8.08
C SER A 144 -18.77 -9.63 8.41
N ILE A 145 -17.76 -8.82 8.68
CA ILE A 145 -16.52 -9.21 9.35
C ILE A 145 -16.41 -8.32 10.59
N ASP A 146 -16.74 -8.86 11.76
CA ASP A 146 -16.75 -8.10 13.02
C ASP A 146 -15.52 -8.45 13.87
N LEU A 147 -14.61 -7.49 13.97
CA LEU A 147 -13.34 -7.59 14.69
C LEU A 147 -13.32 -6.72 15.95
N THR A 148 -14.46 -6.14 16.36
CA THR A 148 -14.56 -5.15 17.45
C THR A 148 -13.91 -5.63 18.74
N ASN A 149 -14.00 -6.95 19.01
CA ASN A 149 -13.50 -7.62 20.20
C ASN A 149 -12.04 -8.11 20.10
N ALA A 150 -11.29 -7.75 19.04
CA ALA A 150 -9.88 -8.05 18.89
C ALA A 150 -9.03 -6.76 18.77
N PRO A 151 -8.98 -5.91 19.81
CA PRO A 151 -8.28 -4.63 19.77
C PRO A 151 -6.74 -4.77 19.68
N GLU A 152 -6.24 -5.96 19.99
CA GLU A 152 -4.81 -6.26 20.08
C GLU A 152 -4.18 -6.73 18.75
N LEU A 153 -4.94 -6.78 17.66
CA LEU A 153 -4.44 -7.14 16.33
C LEU A 153 -3.34 -6.18 15.88
N THR A 154 -2.20 -6.75 15.47
CA THR A 154 -1.08 -6.04 14.83
C THR A 154 -0.97 -6.38 13.35
N TYR A 155 -1.52 -7.51 12.93
CA TYR A 155 -1.55 -8.01 11.56
C TYR A 155 -2.98 -8.41 11.17
N LEU A 156 -3.44 -7.92 10.02
CA LEU A 156 -4.72 -8.29 9.44
C LEU A 156 -4.60 -8.49 7.93
N TRP A 157 -4.94 -9.70 7.45
CA TRP A 157 -5.06 -9.98 6.02
C TRP A 157 -6.46 -10.47 5.67
N LEU A 158 -7.22 -9.63 4.96
CA LEU A 158 -8.54 -9.97 4.45
C LEU A 158 -8.50 -9.97 2.92
N ALA A 159 -8.58 -11.14 2.29
CA ALA A 159 -8.48 -11.23 0.83
C ALA A 159 -9.53 -12.14 0.20
N GLY A 160 -10.18 -11.62 -0.84
CA GLY A 160 -11.16 -12.35 -1.62
C GLY A 160 -12.61 -12.00 -1.31
N HIS A 161 -12.84 -11.02 -0.44
CA HIS A 161 -14.16 -10.70 0.09
C HIS A 161 -14.74 -9.43 -0.51
N VAL A 162 -16.07 -9.37 -0.56
CA VAL A 162 -16.86 -8.19 -0.93
C VAL A 162 -17.69 -7.80 0.29
N LEU A 163 -17.55 -6.55 0.72
CA LEU A 163 -18.19 -6.04 1.93
C LEU A 163 -18.46 -4.53 1.79
N GLU A 164 -19.65 -4.09 2.19
CA GLU A 164 -20.04 -2.68 2.13
C GLU A 164 -19.24 -1.82 3.11
N THR A 165 -19.03 -2.29 4.35
CA THR A 165 -18.26 -1.54 5.34
C THR A 165 -17.43 -2.48 6.20
N LEU A 166 -16.14 -2.17 6.30
CA LEU A 166 -15.21 -2.78 7.23
C LEU A 166 -14.85 -1.75 8.31
N ASP A 167 -15.24 -2.00 9.55
CA ASP A 167 -14.90 -1.14 10.68
C ASP A 167 -13.66 -1.69 11.40
N LEU A 168 -12.56 -0.94 11.33
CA LEU A 168 -11.29 -1.21 12.02
C LEU A 168 -10.99 -0.14 13.08
N THR A 169 -11.98 0.61 13.55
CA THR A 169 -11.79 1.72 14.50
C THR A 169 -11.30 1.24 15.88
N LYS A 170 -11.47 -0.04 16.21
CA LYS A 170 -10.95 -0.65 17.45
C LYS A 170 -9.56 -1.25 17.30
N GLN A 171 -9.05 -1.42 16.08
CA GLN A 171 -7.73 -1.97 15.78
C GLN A 171 -6.64 -0.89 15.87
N THR A 172 -6.56 -0.22 17.03
CA THR A 172 -5.62 0.89 17.27
C THR A 172 -4.14 0.49 17.23
N LYS A 173 -3.85 -0.82 17.35
CA LYS A 173 -2.49 -1.39 17.32
C LYS A 173 -2.12 -2.03 15.98
N LEU A 174 -2.97 -1.90 14.96
CA LEU A 174 -2.75 -2.53 13.66
C LEU A 174 -1.59 -1.87 12.92
N VAL A 175 -0.58 -2.67 12.59
CA VAL A 175 0.65 -2.23 11.91
C VAL A 175 0.60 -2.62 10.43
N GLU A 176 0.08 -3.82 10.13
CA GLU A 176 0.07 -4.39 8.78
C GLU A 176 -1.35 -4.72 8.34
N LEU A 177 -1.78 -4.11 7.23
CA LEU A 177 -3.13 -4.28 6.67
C LEU A 177 -3.08 -4.75 5.21
N GLY A 178 -3.60 -5.96 4.98
CA GLY A 178 -3.78 -6.55 3.65
C GLY A 178 -5.25 -6.58 3.26
N LEU A 179 -5.63 -5.91 2.17
CA LEU A 179 -7.00 -5.86 1.63
C LEU A 179 -7.06 -6.43 0.20
N GLY A 180 -6.98 -7.76 0.11
CA GLY A 180 -6.73 -8.47 -1.14
C GLY A 180 -5.31 -8.99 -1.24
N SER A 181 -4.98 -9.56 -2.40
CA SER A 181 -3.65 -10.05 -2.72
C SER A 181 -3.43 -10.00 -4.22
N PHE A 182 -2.24 -9.64 -4.67
CA PHE A 182 -1.83 -9.65 -6.08
C PHE A 182 -0.52 -10.41 -6.33
N GLY A 183 -0.18 -11.38 -5.47
CA GLY A 183 1.02 -12.19 -5.65
C GLY A 183 2.34 -11.50 -5.30
N ALA A 184 2.28 -10.29 -4.73
CA ALA A 184 3.43 -9.52 -4.28
C ALA A 184 3.06 -8.62 -3.09
N GLY A 185 4.08 -8.10 -2.40
CA GLY A 185 3.93 -7.29 -1.20
C GLY A 185 4.04 -8.14 0.06
N ASP A 186 5.25 -8.26 0.60
CA ASP A 186 5.48 -8.82 1.95
C ASP A 186 4.74 -7.99 3.00
N PRO A 187 4.09 -8.59 4.02
CA PRO A 187 3.92 -10.02 4.30
C PRO A 187 2.69 -10.69 3.65
N PHE A 188 2.06 -10.04 2.68
CA PHE A 188 0.80 -10.45 2.02
C PHE A 188 1.04 -11.09 0.63
N ASN A 189 2.08 -11.93 0.51
CA ASN A 189 2.63 -12.43 -0.76
C ASN A 189 1.99 -13.73 -1.29
N GLY A 190 0.68 -13.90 -1.12
CA GLY A 190 -0.05 -15.13 -1.50
C GLY A 190 -0.68 -15.10 -2.89
N LYS A 191 -1.37 -16.18 -3.27
CA LYS A 191 -2.20 -16.26 -4.50
C LYS A 191 -3.07 -15.01 -4.66
N GLU A 192 -3.22 -14.54 -5.91
CA GLU A 192 -4.05 -13.39 -6.24
C GLU A 192 -5.50 -13.58 -5.78
N ARG A 193 -6.03 -12.57 -5.10
CA ARG A 193 -7.39 -12.50 -4.56
C ARG A 193 -7.90 -11.07 -4.63
N SER A 194 -8.82 -10.82 -5.55
CA SER A 194 -9.52 -9.53 -5.60
C SER A 194 -10.46 -9.39 -4.41
N SER A 195 -10.43 -8.23 -3.75
CA SER A 195 -11.45 -7.86 -2.77
C SER A 195 -12.23 -6.64 -3.26
N ASN A 196 -13.35 -6.35 -2.62
CA ASN A 196 -14.17 -5.18 -2.91
C ASN A 196 -14.80 -4.65 -1.62
N TYR A 197 -13.97 -4.01 -0.80
CA TYR A 197 -14.42 -3.24 0.37
C TYR A 197 -14.86 -1.86 -0.10
N LYS A 198 -16.13 -1.49 0.11
CA LYS A 198 -16.62 -0.17 -0.33
C LYS A 198 -16.15 0.95 0.59
N LYS A 199 -16.12 0.69 1.89
CA LYS A 199 -15.63 1.59 2.94
C LYS A 199 -14.83 0.83 3.99
N VAL A 200 -13.70 1.41 4.40
CA VAL A 200 -12.84 0.93 5.48
C VAL A 200 -12.63 2.08 6.45
N SER A 201 -13.14 1.93 7.67
CA SER A 201 -12.97 2.93 8.72
C SER A 201 -11.78 2.55 9.60
N LEU A 202 -10.83 3.46 9.77
CA LEU A 202 -9.64 3.23 10.61
C LEU A 202 -9.76 3.98 11.94
N ALA A 203 -8.99 3.53 12.94
CA ALA A 203 -8.78 4.29 14.16
C ALA A 203 -8.19 5.68 13.86
N THR A 204 -8.65 6.71 14.57
CA THR A 204 -8.14 8.09 14.42
C THR A 204 -6.65 8.18 14.76
N ASN A 205 -6.19 7.37 15.71
CA ASN A 205 -4.79 7.23 16.14
C ASN A 205 -4.13 5.96 15.57
N ASN A 206 -4.50 5.55 14.35
CA ASN A 206 -3.92 4.36 13.73
C ASN A 206 -2.37 4.43 13.62
N VAL A 207 -1.75 3.26 13.72
CA VAL A 207 -0.30 3.08 13.68
C VAL A 207 0.14 2.25 12.46
N ILE A 208 -0.68 2.21 11.42
CA ILE A 208 -0.45 1.37 10.25
C ILE A 208 0.82 1.83 9.54
N GLU A 209 1.78 0.91 9.39
CA GLU A 209 3.02 1.12 8.66
C GLU A 209 2.96 0.59 7.24
N ARG A 210 2.11 -0.41 6.98
CA ARG A 210 2.05 -1.10 5.70
C ARG A 210 0.63 -1.39 5.26
N ILE A 211 0.32 -1.01 4.03
CA ILE A 211 -0.92 -1.36 3.34
C ILE A 211 -0.58 -2.04 2.02
N VAL A 212 -1.13 -3.24 1.82
CA VAL A 212 -1.12 -3.95 0.53
C VAL A 212 -2.56 -4.22 0.13
N THR A 213 -2.96 -3.81 -1.07
CA THR A 213 -4.36 -3.91 -1.48
C THR A 213 -4.55 -4.32 -2.94
N ARG A 214 -5.56 -5.15 -3.15
CA ARG A 214 -6.16 -5.45 -4.46
C ARG A 214 -7.68 -5.23 -4.41
N THR A 215 -8.04 -4.11 -3.81
CA THR A 215 -9.40 -3.57 -3.75
C THR A 215 -9.51 -2.41 -4.76
N PRO A 216 -10.66 -2.21 -5.43
CA PRO A 216 -10.93 -1.02 -6.24
C PRO A 216 -11.00 0.24 -5.35
N LEU A 217 -9.85 0.66 -4.86
CA LEU A 217 -9.70 1.67 -3.81
C LEU A 217 -10.09 3.04 -4.35
N ARG A 218 -11.08 3.68 -3.72
CA ARG A 218 -11.47 5.08 -3.95
C ARG A 218 -11.12 5.91 -2.72
N VAL A 219 -11.18 7.24 -2.84
CA VAL A 219 -10.99 8.12 -1.67
C VAL A 219 -12.07 7.92 -0.60
N SER A 220 -13.28 7.52 -0.99
CA SER A 220 -14.36 7.15 -0.08
C SER A 220 -14.16 5.78 0.58
N THR A 221 -13.27 4.95 0.01
CA THR A 221 -12.97 3.62 0.55
C THR A 221 -12.03 3.71 1.73
N LEU A 222 -10.95 4.47 1.62
CA LEU A 222 -9.93 4.58 2.66
C LEU A 222 -9.29 5.96 2.62
N ASP A 223 -9.27 6.63 3.77
CA ASP A 223 -8.57 7.90 3.92
C ASP A 223 -7.04 7.67 3.95
N LEU A 224 -6.40 7.91 2.80
CA LEU A 224 -4.95 7.78 2.65
C LEU A 224 -4.17 8.93 3.28
N ASP A 225 -4.83 10.05 3.59
CA ASP A 225 -4.18 11.24 4.12
C ASP A 225 -4.02 11.18 5.64
N ASN A 226 -4.69 10.26 6.32
CA ASN A 226 -4.66 10.09 7.77
C ASN A 226 -3.93 8.81 8.22
N LEU A 227 -2.72 8.57 7.71
CA LEU A 227 -1.89 7.40 8.01
C LEU A 227 -0.49 7.82 8.53
N PRO A 228 -0.38 8.36 9.76
CA PRO A 228 0.81 9.07 10.25
C PRO A 228 2.07 8.21 10.38
N LYS A 229 1.94 6.88 10.38
CA LYS A 229 3.06 5.93 10.48
C LYS A 229 3.32 5.17 9.18
N LEU A 230 2.60 5.45 8.10
CA LEU A 230 2.70 4.70 6.86
C LEU A 230 4.10 4.81 6.25
N ARG A 231 4.66 3.66 5.90
CA ARG A 231 5.96 3.49 5.25
C ARG A 231 5.82 2.83 3.88
N PHE A 232 4.88 1.89 3.75
CA PHE A 232 4.68 1.11 2.52
C PHE A 232 3.23 1.14 2.08
N PHE A 233 2.99 1.68 0.89
CA PHE A 233 1.70 1.60 0.23
C PHE A 233 1.83 0.88 -1.11
N LEU A 234 1.17 -0.27 -1.24
CA LEU A 234 1.18 -1.06 -2.45
C LEU A 234 -0.25 -1.38 -2.89
N ALA A 235 -0.65 -0.89 -4.06
CA ALA A 235 -1.99 -1.10 -4.59
C ALA A 235 -1.93 -1.66 -6.03
N GLN A 236 -2.66 -2.73 -6.28
CA GLN A 236 -2.95 -3.18 -7.64
C GLN A 236 -4.44 -2.98 -7.94
N SER A 237 -4.71 -2.40 -9.10
CA SER A 237 -6.05 -2.03 -9.56
C SER A 237 -6.85 -1.11 -8.64
N PRO A 238 -6.24 -0.03 -8.10
CA PRO A 238 -7.00 1.01 -7.46
C PRO A 238 -7.96 1.72 -8.44
N GLN A 239 -8.91 2.46 -7.87
CA GLN A 239 -9.84 3.36 -8.55
C GLN A 239 -9.74 4.79 -7.98
N LEU A 240 -8.53 5.18 -7.54
CA LEU A 240 -8.29 6.44 -6.87
C LEU A 240 -8.43 7.59 -7.87
N GLU A 241 -9.25 8.56 -7.53
CA GLU A 241 -9.33 9.84 -8.25
C GLU A 241 -8.18 10.76 -7.83
N LYS A 242 -7.74 10.66 -6.56
CA LYS A 242 -6.60 11.38 -5.99
C LYS A 242 -5.86 10.55 -4.96
N ALA A 243 -4.56 10.82 -4.81
CA ALA A 243 -3.73 10.27 -3.74
C ALA A 243 -2.69 11.29 -3.28
N SER A 244 -2.58 11.56 -1.98
CA SER A 244 -1.58 12.52 -1.46
C SER A 244 -0.73 12.03 -0.29
N PHE A 245 -1.29 11.16 0.58
CA PHE A 245 -0.61 10.65 1.76
C PHE A 245 -0.16 11.79 2.69
N ALA A 246 -1.02 12.79 2.89
CA ALA A 246 -0.66 14.07 3.51
C ALA A 246 0.09 13.94 4.83
N LYS A 247 -0.37 13.08 5.76
CA LYS A 247 0.27 12.86 7.07
C LYS A 247 1.35 11.77 7.09
N SER A 248 1.58 11.08 5.99
CA SER A 248 2.51 9.94 5.92
C SER A 248 3.96 10.39 5.71
N ASN A 249 4.55 11.09 6.69
CA ASN A 249 5.91 11.64 6.56
C ASN A 249 7.02 10.57 6.55
N ASN A 250 6.71 9.36 7.02
CA ASN A 250 7.62 8.21 7.02
C ASN A 250 7.51 7.35 5.75
N LEU A 251 6.78 7.80 4.73
CA LEU A 251 6.54 7.03 3.52
C LEU A 251 7.86 6.73 2.80
N GLU A 252 8.14 5.45 2.57
CA GLU A 252 9.33 4.95 1.90
C GLU A 252 9.04 4.44 0.49
N VAL A 253 7.87 3.82 0.30
CA VAL A 253 7.50 3.16 -0.96
C VAL A 253 6.05 3.45 -1.30
N VAL A 254 5.83 3.91 -2.54
CA VAL A 254 4.52 3.97 -3.18
C VAL A 254 4.56 3.13 -4.45
N TYR A 255 3.82 2.03 -4.43
CA TYR A 255 3.60 1.17 -5.59
C TYR A 255 2.12 1.24 -5.98
N MET A 256 1.83 1.62 -7.22
CA MET A 256 0.48 1.56 -7.78
C MET A 256 0.53 1.04 -9.21
N SER A 257 -0.25 0.00 -9.51
CA SER A 257 -0.30 -0.58 -10.85
C SER A 257 -1.71 -0.92 -11.32
N ARG A 258 -1.88 -0.98 -12.65
CA ARG A 258 -3.07 -1.51 -13.33
C ARG A 258 -4.39 -0.86 -12.88
N PHE A 259 -4.44 0.47 -12.83
CA PHE A 259 -5.66 1.23 -12.48
C PHE A 259 -6.87 0.73 -13.27
N THR A 260 -8.01 0.56 -12.61
CA THR A 260 -9.18 -0.03 -13.27
C THR A 260 -9.64 0.87 -14.42
N ALA A 261 -9.89 0.30 -15.60
CA ALA A 261 -10.50 0.98 -16.75
C ALA A 261 -9.80 2.30 -17.19
N GLY A 262 -8.51 2.47 -16.94
CA GLY A 262 -7.78 3.68 -17.34
C GLY A 262 -8.26 4.95 -16.63
N GLN A 263 -8.85 4.80 -15.44
CA GLN A 263 -9.31 5.93 -14.62
C GLN A 263 -8.15 6.91 -14.35
N PRO A 264 -8.36 8.22 -14.58
CA PRO A 264 -7.35 9.23 -14.29
C PRO A 264 -7.18 9.39 -12.78
N VAL A 265 -5.94 9.61 -12.35
CA VAL A 265 -5.59 9.91 -10.96
C VAL A 265 -4.79 11.20 -10.88
N GLU A 266 -5.05 12.02 -9.88
CA GLU A 266 -4.14 13.08 -9.45
C GLU A 266 -3.24 12.58 -8.31
N LEU A 267 -1.92 12.65 -8.51
CA LEU A 267 -0.94 12.22 -7.50
C LEU A 267 -0.18 13.42 -6.97
N THR A 268 -0.20 13.60 -5.65
CA THR A 268 0.59 14.64 -4.96
C THR A 268 1.44 14.01 -3.86
N LEU A 269 2.71 13.76 -4.14
CA LEU A 269 3.70 13.31 -3.18
C LEU A 269 4.60 14.49 -2.85
N GLU A 270 4.27 15.18 -1.75
CA GLU A 270 4.95 16.40 -1.32
C GLU A 270 5.57 16.23 0.06
N ASN A 271 6.82 16.68 0.21
CA ASN A 271 7.56 16.66 1.47
C ASN A 271 7.62 15.26 2.08
N LYS A 272 8.14 14.29 1.32
CA LYS A 272 8.31 12.90 1.76
C LYS A 272 9.81 12.57 1.81
N PRO A 273 10.51 12.95 2.90
CA PRO A 273 11.97 12.91 2.96
C PRO A 273 12.56 11.49 2.88
N ASN A 274 11.77 10.47 3.22
CA ASN A 274 12.21 9.07 3.22
C ASN A 274 11.74 8.29 1.97
N LEU A 275 10.99 8.92 1.05
CA LEU A 275 10.39 8.25 -0.10
C LEU A 275 11.46 7.94 -1.15
N LYS A 276 11.82 6.66 -1.25
CA LYS A 276 12.95 6.19 -2.07
C LYS A 276 12.52 5.46 -3.35
N ASP A 277 11.30 4.93 -3.37
CA ASP A 277 10.74 4.17 -4.49
C ASP A 277 9.32 4.65 -4.81
N ILE A 278 9.18 5.18 -6.03
CA ILE A 278 7.89 5.46 -6.65
C ILE A 278 7.75 4.54 -7.86
N SER A 279 6.86 3.56 -7.74
CA SER A 279 6.56 2.60 -8.79
C SER A 279 5.13 2.80 -9.29
N LEU A 280 5.01 3.37 -10.50
CA LEU A 280 3.73 3.68 -11.15
C LEU A 280 3.68 2.95 -12.50
N ILE A 281 2.76 2.01 -12.64
CA ILE A 281 2.70 1.12 -13.81
C ILE A 281 1.31 1.16 -14.44
N ASP A 282 1.25 1.49 -15.73
CA ASP A 282 0.03 1.59 -16.52
C ASP A 282 -1.00 2.54 -15.90
N VAL A 283 -0.61 3.82 -15.76
CA VAL A 283 -1.39 4.86 -15.06
C VAL A 283 -1.74 6.01 -16.00
N VAL A 284 -2.99 6.48 -15.93
CA VAL A 284 -3.42 7.74 -16.53
C VAL A 284 -3.33 8.82 -15.46
N ILE A 285 -2.43 9.77 -15.60
CA ILE A 285 -2.11 10.75 -14.52
C ILE A 285 -2.08 12.17 -15.08
N PRO A 286 -3.23 12.85 -15.21
CA PRO A 286 -3.29 14.21 -15.77
C PRO A 286 -2.45 15.22 -14.99
N LYS A 287 -2.34 15.04 -13.66
CA LYS A 287 -1.55 15.89 -12.78
C LYS A 287 -0.70 15.05 -11.85
N VAL A 288 0.60 15.26 -11.92
CA VAL A 288 1.59 14.65 -11.04
C VAL A 288 2.40 15.73 -10.34
N LYS A 289 2.47 15.66 -9.01
CA LYS A 289 3.35 16.47 -8.18
C LYS A 289 4.23 15.54 -7.35
N LEU A 290 5.51 15.44 -7.69
CA LEU A 290 6.56 14.77 -6.94
C LEU A 290 7.51 15.85 -6.41
N HIS A 291 7.17 16.41 -5.25
CA HIS A 291 7.77 17.65 -4.76
C HIS A 291 8.55 17.42 -3.47
N ASN A 292 9.80 17.88 -3.42
CA ASN A 292 10.70 17.75 -2.28
C ASN A 292 10.82 16.29 -1.78
N LEU A 293 11.43 15.46 -2.62
CA LEU A 293 11.61 14.01 -2.42
C LEU A 293 13.10 13.64 -2.42
N PRO A 294 13.89 14.11 -1.45
CA PRO A 294 15.36 14.03 -1.49
C PRO A 294 15.92 12.59 -1.49
N ALA A 295 15.18 11.60 -1.01
CA ALA A 295 15.61 10.20 -0.97
C ALA A 295 15.26 9.41 -2.25
N LEU A 296 14.59 10.02 -3.24
CA LEU A 296 14.13 9.33 -4.43
C LEU A 296 15.31 8.70 -5.19
N SER A 297 15.19 7.44 -5.55
CA SER A 297 16.31 6.63 -6.06
C SER A 297 15.95 5.85 -7.32
N SER A 298 16.96 5.23 -7.92
CA SER A 298 16.85 4.35 -9.09
C SER A 298 16.05 3.06 -8.84
N GLN A 299 15.60 2.82 -7.62
CA GLN A 299 14.62 1.76 -7.31
C GLN A 299 13.26 2.03 -7.95
N SER A 300 12.94 3.31 -8.20
CA SER A 300 11.67 3.75 -8.77
C SER A 300 11.44 3.16 -10.16
N ASN A 301 10.23 2.64 -10.40
CA ASN A 301 9.83 2.10 -11.70
C ASN A 301 8.54 2.76 -12.20
N ILE A 302 8.71 3.80 -13.03
CA ILE A 302 7.61 4.52 -13.66
C ILE A 302 7.53 4.08 -15.13
N SER A 303 6.38 3.51 -15.52
CA SER A 303 6.17 2.98 -16.88
C SER A 303 4.69 3.00 -17.29
N GLY A 304 4.44 3.08 -18.59
CA GLY A 304 3.07 3.07 -19.12
C GLY A 304 2.24 4.30 -18.73
N ILE A 305 2.88 5.44 -18.48
CA ILE A 305 2.23 6.69 -18.09
C ILE A 305 1.53 7.34 -19.30
N LYS A 306 0.31 7.84 -19.09
CA LYS A 306 -0.52 8.46 -20.13
C LYS A 306 -1.16 9.77 -19.67
N ALA A 307 -1.39 10.65 -20.65
CA ALA A 307 -2.22 11.87 -20.54
C ALA A 307 -1.80 12.91 -19.49
N THR A 308 -0.54 12.91 -19.03
CA THR A 308 -0.03 13.92 -18.10
C THR A 308 -0.02 15.30 -18.73
N LYS A 309 -0.73 16.26 -18.13
CA LYS A 309 -0.80 17.67 -18.52
C LYS A 309 0.09 18.56 -17.66
N SER A 310 0.17 18.25 -16.36
CA SER A 310 0.94 19.02 -15.39
C SER A 310 1.88 18.09 -14.62
N ALA A 311 3.17 18.46 -14.60
CA ALA A 311 4.22 17.76 -13.89
C ALA A 311 5.01 18.75 -13.02
N ASP A 312 5.05 18.49 -11.71
CA ASP A 312 5.92 19.19 -10.76
C ASP A 312 6.92 18.19 -10.19
N PHE A 313 8.20 18.41 -10.47
CA PHE A 313 9.33 17.63 -9.97
C PHE A 313 10.32 18.51 -9.20
N ALA A 314 9.86 19.62 -8.62
CA ALA A 314 10.71 20.50 -7.82
C ALA A 314 11.28 19.77 -6.59
N GLY A 315 12.58 19.90 -6.35
CA GLY A 315 13.24 19.33 -5.16
C GLY A 315 13.39 17.81 -5.17
N ILE A 316 13.34 17.16 -6.34
CA ILE A 316 13.84 15.78 -6.49
C ILE A 316 15.34 15.79 -6.80
N PRO A 317 16.09 14.70 -6.54
CA PRO A 317 17.52 14.64 -6.84
C PRO A 317 17.81 14.85 -8.32
N SER A 318 18.77 15.73 -8.66
CA SER A 318 19.14 16.01 -10.05
C SER A 318 19.58 14.76 -10.84
N SER A 319 20.18 13.78 -10.17
CA SER A 319 20.56 12.49 -10.75
C SER A 319 19.38 11.66 -11.25
N MET A 320 18.17 11.88 -10.70
CA MET A 320 16.96 11.18 -11.08
C MET A 320 16.17 11.88 -12.19
N LEU A 321 16.43 13.18 -12.43
CA LEU A 321 15.66 13.98 -13.39
C LEU A 321 15.65 13.39 -14.80
N PRO A 322 16.79 12.98 -15.42
CA PRO A 322 16.75 12.44 -16.78
C PRO A 322 15.82 11.22 -16.88
N SER A 323 15.96 10.28 -15.95
CA SER A 323 15.16 9.05 -15.94
C SER A 323 13.67 9.31 -15.68
N ILE A 324 13.32 10.35 -14.92
CA ILE A 324 11.93 10.72 -14.63
C ILE A 324 11.32 11.46 -15.81
N LEU A 325 12.01 12.48 -16.35
CA LEU A 325 11.51 13.27 -17.49
C LEU A 325 11.21 12.39 -18.70
N ASP A 326 12.06 11.38 -18.97
CA ASP A 326 11.85 10.39 -20.04
C ASP A 326 10.56 9.58 -19.92
N LYS A 327 9.95 9.50 -18.72
CA LYS A 327 8.68 8.76 -18.52
C LYS A 327 7.44 9.60 -18.79
N PHE A 328 7.57 10.93 -18.79
CA PHE A 328 6.47 11.86 -18.97
C PHE A 328 6.50 12.56 -20.35
N SER A 329 7.59 12.38 -21.11
CA SER A 329 7.68 12.78 -22.50
C SER A 329 7.06 11.70 -23.43
N PRO A 330 6.44 12.06 -24.59
CA PRO A 330 6.66 13.31 -25.31
C PRO A 330 5.47 14.25 -25.55
N GLN A 331 4.21 13.97 -25.15
CA GLN A 331 3.10 14.67 -25.86
C GLN A 331 1.96 15.32 -25.09
N THR A 332 1.77 15.15 -23.79
CA THR A 332 0.65 15.85 -23.13
C THR A 332 1.07 16.92 -22.14
N VAL A 333 2.34 16.94 -21.71
CA VAL A 333 2.78 17.83 -20.62
C VAL A 333 2.86 19.28 -21.13
N GLU A 334 1.97 20.10 -20.60
CA GLU A 334 1.83 21.54 -20.89
C GLU A 334 2.53 22.39 -19.83
N THR A 335 2.60 21.90 -18.59
CA THR A 335 3.25 22.57 -17.47
C THR A 335 4.30 21.66 -16.83
N LEU A 336 5.54 22.15 -16.74
CA LEU A 336 6.65 21.49 -16.07
C LEU A 336 7.26 22.42 -15.02
N THR A 337 7.38 21.96 -13.78
CA THR A 337 8.06 22.67 -12.69
C THR A 337 9.27 21.89 -12.20
N LEU A 338 10.42 22.55 -12.13
CA LEU A 338 11.70 22.02 -11.67
C LEU A 338 12.36 23.05 -10.76
N SER A 339 13.09 22.57 -9.75
CA SER A 339 13.91 23.39 -8.85
C SER A 339 15.06 22.56 -8.29
N GLY A 340 16.09 23.21 -7.78
CA GLY A 340 17.28 22.58 -7.19
C GLY A 340 18.55 23.21 -7.74
N SER A 341 19.40 23.72 -6.86
CA SER A 341 20.66 24.39 -7.26
C SER A 341 21.64 23.43 -7.93
N ASP A 342 21.45 22.13 -7.76
CA ASP A 342 22.19 21.05 -8.42
C ASP A 342 21.66 20.71 -9.82
N VAL A 343 20.51 21.27 -10.23
CA VAL A 343 19.99 21.16 -11.60
C VAL A 343 20.74 22.12 -12.51
N THR A 344 21.88 21.68 -13.04
CA THR A 344 22.77 22.49 -13.90
C THR A 344 22.64 22.18 -15.38
N LYS A 345 21.88 21.15 -15.75
CA LYS A 345 21.55 20.78 -17.13
C LYS A 345 20.10 20.36 -17.24
N LEU A 346 19.48 20.66 -18.38
CA LEU A 346 18.08 20.32 -18.64
C LEU A 346 17.85 20.11 -20.14
N ASP A 347 17.24 18.98 -20.47
CA ASP A 347 16.75 18.67 -21.82
C ASP A 347 15.21 18.64 -21.80
N VAL A 348 14.60 19.55 -22.56
CA VAL A 348 13.14 19.62 -22.78
C VAL A 348 12.75 19.36 -24.23
N SER A 349 13.68 18.89 -25.07
CA SER A 349 13.48 18.73 -26.52
C SER A 349 12.35 17.75 -26.87
N ALA A 350 12.07 16.78 -26.00
CA ALA A 350 11.01 15.80 -26.14
C ALA A 350 9.62 16.30 -25.68
N PHE A 351 9.52 17.46 -25.02
CA PHE A 351 8.24 17.99 -24.50
C PHE A 351 7.52 18.84 -25.55
N ALA A 352 6.75 18.19 -26.42
CA ALA A 352 6.12 18.86 -27.57
C ALA A 352 5.02 19.86 -27.19
N ALA A 353 4.29 19.64 -26.09
CA ALA A 353 3.13 20.44 -25.67
C ALA A 353 3.45 21.53 -24.63
N LEU A 354 4.72 21.68 -24.23
CA LEU A 354 5.12 22.54 -23.12
C LEU A 354 4.86 24.02 -23.43
N THR A 355 4.05 24.67 -22.60
CA THR A 355 3.71 26.11 -22.69
C THR A 355 4.03 26.85 -21.40
N ASN A 356 4.22 26.14 -20.29
CA ASN A 356 4.58 26.70 -18.99
C ASN A 356 5.77 25.94 -18.43
N LEU A 357 6.91 26.61 -18.28
CA LEU A 357 8.13 26.01 -17.75
C LEU A 357 8.61 26.84 -16.55
N ASN A 358 8.61 26.25 -15.36
CA ASN A 358 9.11 26.89 -14.15
C ASN A 358 10.46 26.30 -13.75
N LEU A 359 11.49 27.15 -13.74
CA LEU A 359 12.89 26.82 -13.44
C LEU A 359 13.43 27.62 -12.26
N LYS A 360 12.54 28.14 -11.40
CA LYS A 360 12.95 28.86 -10.20
C LYS A 360 13.72 27.93 -9.26
N GLY A 361 14.80 28.43 -8.69
CA GLY A 361 15.72 27.72 -7.80
C GLY A 361 16.63 26.73 -8.51
N THR A 362 16.66 26.70 -9.86
CA THR A 362 17.59 25.84 -10.61
C THR A 362 18.99 26.44 -10.67
N GLY A 363 20.00 25.57 -10.75
CA GLY A 363 21.42 25.93 -10.94
C GLY A 363 21.84 26.15 -12.40
N LEU A 364 20.90 26.29 -13.35
CA LEU A 364 21.25 26.47 -14.77
C LEU A 364 21.99 27.79 -14.98
N SER A 365 23.15 27.72 -15.62
CA SER A 365 23.86 28.90 -16.11
C SER A 365 23.03 29.65 -17.16
N GLU A 366 23.38 30.90 -17.45
CA GLU A 366 22.72 31.66 -18.53
C GLU A 366 22.80 30.93 -19.87
N THR A 367 23.98 30.38 -20.19
CA THR A 367 24.19 29.58 -21.41
C THR A 367 23.23 28.40 -21.48
N GLU A 368 23.08 27.65 -20.38
CA GLU A 368 22.18 26.50 -20.39
C GLU A 368 20.71 26.90 -20.39
N LEU A 369 20.34 28.00 -19.74
CA LEU A 369 18.98 28.53 -19.81
C LEU A 369 18.61 28.92 -21.26
N ILE A 370 19.52 29.57 -21.98
CA ILE A 370 19.34 29.90 -23.41
C ILE A 370 19.25 28.63 -24.25
N ASN A 371 20.05 27.61 -23.97
CA ASN A 371 19.96 26.31 -24.65
C ASN A 371 18.60 25.64 -24.42
N THR A 372 18.10 25.62 -23.18
CA THR A 372 16.77 25.11 -22.85
C THR A 372 15.68 25.87 -23.62
N ILE A 373 15.76 27.21 -23.71
CA ILE A 373 14.78 28.02 -24.48
C ILE A 373 14.75 27.60 -25.95
N LYS A 374 15.92 27.34 -26.56
CA LYS A 374 16.01 26.90 -27.97
C LYS A 374 15.39 25.52 -28.22
N GLN A 375 15.31 24.66 -27.20
CA GLN A 375 14.73 23.32 -27.32
C GLN A 375 13.19 23.31 -27.33
N LEU A 376 12.55 24.36 -26.79
CA LEU A 376 11.10 24.46 -26.66
C LEU A 376 10.42 24.29 -28.03
N LYS A 377 9.30 23.59 -28.10
CA LYS A 377 8.62 23.29 -29.38
C LYS A 377 7.47 24.25 -29.67
N GLN A 378 6.77 24.73 -28.65
CA GLN A 378 5.67 25.68 -28.83
C GLN A 378 6.17 27.06 -29.25
N ALA A 379 5.38 27.73 -30.09
CA ALA A 379 5.67 29.05 -30.63
C ALA A 379 5.48 30.18 -29.60
N SER A 380 4.73 29.91 -28.53
CA SER A 380 4.57 30.82 -27.40
C SER A 380 4.44 30.05 -26.10
N GLY A 381 4.73 30.73 -24.99
CA GLY A 381 4.70 30.16 -23.66
C GLY A 381 5.26 31.11 -22.61
N LYS A 382 5.30 30.61 -21.38
CA LYS A 382 5.76 31.31 -20.19
C LYS A 382 6.92 30.56 -19.56
N LEU A 383 8.02 31.28 -19.32
CA LEU A 383 9.18 30.81 -18.58
C LEU A 383 9.22 31.51 -17.22
N PHE A 384 9.08 30.76 -16.13
CA PHE A 384 9.19 31.29 -14.77
C PHE A 384 10.63 31.14 -14.27
N ILE A 385 11.28 32.27 -13.99
CA ILE A 385 12.67 32.37 -13.50
C ILE A 385 12.81 33.51 -12.49
N GLU A 386 13.90 33.54 -11.73
CA GLU A 386 14.25 34.68 -10.87
C GLU A 386 14.46 35.96 -11.68
N SER A 387 14.07 37.10 -11.10
CA SER A 387 14.33 38.44 -11.66
C SER A 387 15.81 38.66 -12.02
N SER A 388 16.74 38.14 -11.22
CA SER A 388 18.19 38.25 -11.45
C SER A 388 18.71 37.45 -12.65
N ARG A 389 17.93 36.49 -13.15
CA ARG A 389 18.31 35.62 -14.29
C ARG A 389 17.65 36.04 -15.60
N ASN A 390 16.79 37.05 -15.59
CA ASN A 390 16.18 37.61 -16.79
C ASN A 390 17.11 38.63 -17.47
N THR A 391 18.32 38.20 -17.82
CA THR A 391 19.37 39.00 -18.46
C THR A 391 18.98 39.41 -19.88
N THR A 392 19.70 40.37 -20.47
CA THR A 392 19.52 40.75 -21.88
C THR A 392 19.62 39.55 -22.84
N GLY A 393 20.55 38.62 -22.58
CA GLY A 393 20.71 37.40 -23.38
C GLY A 393 19.49 36.49 -23.32
N VAL A 394 18.94 36.28 -22.12
CA VAL A 394 17.73 35.49 -21.88
C VAL A 394 16.50 36.14 -22.49
N GLN A 395 16.32 37.45 -22.31
CA GLN A 395 15.22 38.22 -22.91
C GLN A 395 15.23 38.13 -24.43
N LYS A 396 16.41 38.24 -25.05
CA LYS A 396 16.57 38.09 -26.50
C LYS A 396 16.17 36.67 -26.94
N ALA A 397 16.67 35.64 -26.26
CA ALA A 397 16.36 34.25 -26.59
C ALA A 397 14.85 33.95 -26.46
N LEU A 398 14.18 34.49 -25.44
CA LEU A 398 12.73 34.38 -25.26
C LEU A 398 11.97 35.10 -26.38
N THR A 399 12.37 36.32 -26.72
CA THR A 399 11.76 37.10 -27.81
C THR A 399 11.89 36.39 -29.16
N ASP A 400 13.10 35.93 -29.51
CA ASP A 400 13.36 35.15 -30.72
C ASP A 400 12.49 33.88 -30.77
N LYS A 401 12.16 33.31 -29.59
CA LYS A 401 11.35 32.10 -29.45
C LYS A 401 9.83 32.38 -29.39
N GLY A 402 9.40 33.62 -29.18
CA GLY A 402 8.00 33.98 -28.96
C GLY A 402 7.49 33.71 -27.54
N TRP A 403 8.39 33.52 -26.57
CA TRP A 403 8.07 33.22 -25.17
C TRP A 403 8.23 34.47 -24.29
N THR A 404 7.58 34.45 -23.13
CA THR A 404 7.63 35.54 -22.14
C THR A 404 8.22 35.05 -20.82
N ALA A 405 8.96 35.93 -20.14
CA ALA A 405 9.44 35.66 -18.80
C ALA A 405 8.39 36.05 -17.76
N GLU A 406 8.18 35.20 -16.77
CA GLU A 406 7.35 35.44 -15.58
C GLU A 406 8.24 35.47 -14.34
N THR A 407 8.71 36.67 -14.01
CA THR A 407 9.59 36.91 -12.86
C THR A 407 8.77 37.18 -11.62
N ASN A 408 9.17 36.58 -10.48
CA ASN A 408 8.67 37.00 -9.18
C ASN A 408 9.62 38.05 -8.58
#